data_AF-A0A7W5DQU0-F1
#
_entry.id   AF-A0A7W5DQU0-F1
#
_cell.length_a   1.000
_cell.length_b   1.000
_cell.length_c   1.000
_cell.angle_alpha   90.00
_cell.angle_beta   90.00
_cell.angle_gamma   90.00
#
_symmetry.space_group_name_H-M   'P 1'
#
loop_
_entity.id
_entity.type
_entity.pdbx_description
1 polymer ?
#
loop_
_entity_poly.entity_id
_entity_poly.type
_entity_poly.pdbx_seq_one_letter_code
_entity_poly.pdbx_strand_id
1 'polypeptide(L)'
;MHIDYRFPLFDELMQGRLNPLHRENHAGQNYLQRLQEQVTVSEPDKGLYRLTFIRWSHPKTEYYSRLLVGETYVYCNELIICLQEEQNSSIRAYLRDMILDKHLSTCLQRLGEFIRLHQLTLSRLTNPSPEDTPDDLANCYVFQLLKVCVCKAYLEVQARLAGEVNYPLNETMIYTGWLQELPPVPIFLTRQAGTTPEDPDSKKKKKKMMQPAVAEKKQNNVAIPDYMTVKEAAQILRMDERTVRRMLEKGTIAGMRMQNVWRIEKASFSHFLQEKTNQGKRP
;
A
#
# COMPACT_ATOMS: atom_id res chain seq x y z
N MET A 1 28.27 -7.07 -10.30
CA MET A 1 27.43 -7.35 -9.12
C MET A 1 26.44 -8.44 -9.52
N HIS A 2 26.41 -9.58 -8.84
CA HIS A 2 25.43 -10.64 -9.11
C HIS A 2 24.38 -10.58 -8.01
N ILE A 3 23.30 -9.86 -8.24
CA ILE A 3 22.15 -9.78 -7.32
C ILE A 3 21.22 -10.94 -7.66
N ASP A 4 20.88 -11.78 -6.68
CA ASP A 4 19.75 -12.69 -6.84
C ASP A 4 18.45 -11.90 -6.62
N TYR A 5 17.76 -11.59 -7.73
CA TYR A 5 16.54 -10.80 -7.70
C TYR A 5 15.28 -11.68 -7.73
N ARG A 6 15.41 -13.01 -7.65
CA ARG A 6 14.25 -13.90 -7.65
C ARG A 6 13.46 -13.70 -6.36
N PHE A 7 12.14 -13.58 -6.49
CA PHE A 7 11.28 -13.36 -5.33
C PHE A 7 11.25 -14.65 -4.52
N PRO A 8 11.54 -14.61 -3.22
CA PRO A 8 11.71 -15.82 -2.43
C PRO A 8 10.40 -16.59 -2.35
N LEU A 9 10.52 -17.92 -2.33
CA LEU A 9 9.41 -18.87 -2.17
C LEU A 9 8.34 -18.82 -3.27
N PHE A 10 8.46 -17.96 -4.30
CA PHE A 10 7.41 -17.79 -5.31
C PHE A 10 7.08 -19.12 -5.99
N ASP A 11 8.07 -19.75 -6.62
CA ASP A 11 7.85 -21.01 -7.34
C ASP A 11 7.54 -22.17 -6.36
N GLU A 12 8.10 -22.15 -5.15
CA GLU A 12 7.81 -23.14 -4.11
C GLU A 12 6.35 -23.11 -3.65
N LEU A 13 5.72 -21.93 -3.59
CA LEU A 13 4.32 -21.76 -3.23
C LEU A 13 3.38 -21.97 -4.41
N MET A 14 3.81 -21.57 -5.62
CA MET A 14 2.99 -21.70 -6.81
C MET A 14 2.91 -23.15 -7.31
N GLN A 15 4.03 -23.90 -7.22
CA GLN A 15 4.16 -25.21 -7.87
C GLN A 15 5.00 -26.22 -7.06
N GLY A 16 5.84 -25.74 -6.13
CA GLY A 16 6.73 -26.60 -5.35
C GLY A 16 6.11 -27.20 -4.09
N ARG A 17 6.99 -27.59 -3.16
CA ARG A 17 6.59 -28.37 -1.96
C ARG A 17 5.82 -27.55 -0.94
N LEU A 18 5.93 -26.22 -1.00
CA LEU A 18 5.22 -25.31 -0.09
C LEU A 18 3.83 -24.95 -0.59
N ASN A 19 3.39 -25.42 -1.75
CA ASN A 19 2.07 -25.09 -2.29
C ASN A 19 0.94 -25.46 -1.29
N PRO A 20 0.15 -24.49 -0.82
CA PRO A 20 -0.94 -24.72 0.15
C PRO A 20 -2.00 -25.71 -0.33
N LEU A 21 -2.21 -25.82 -1.65
CA LEU A 21 -3.21 -26.70 -2.27
C LEU A 21 -2.77 -28.17 -2.30
N HIS A 22 -1.51 -28.47 -1.98
CA HIS A 22 -1.04 -29.84 -1.88
C HIS A 22 -1.61 -30.52 -0.63
N ARG A 23 -1.93 -31.82 -0.74
CA ARG A 23 -2.46 -32.62 0.37
C ARG A 23 -1.52 -32.65 1.60
N GLU A 24 -0.21 -32.60 1.35
CA GLU A 24 0.82 -32.55 2.38
C GLU A 24 0.85 -31.23 3.18
N ASN A 25 0.13 -30.22 2.71
CA ASN A 25 0.01 -28.89 3.32
C ASN A 25 -1.43 -28.57 3.72
N HIS A 26 -2.33 -29.55 3.77
CA HIS A 26 -3.70 -29.35 4.22
C HIS A 26 -3.76 -28.83 5.68
N ALA A 27 -4.78 -28.07 6.05
CA ALA A 27 -4.95 -27.43 7.35
C ALA A 27 -4.93 -28.40 8.53
N GLY A 28 -5.30 -29.66 8.29
CA GLY A 28 -5.24 -30.75 9.28
C GLY A 28 -3.84 -31.29 9.59
N GLN A 29 -2.81 -30.83 8.87
CA GLN A 29 -1.42 -31.17 9.17
C GLN A 29 -0.95 -30.49 10.46
N ASN A 30 0.10 -31.02 11.10
CA ASN A 30 0.61 -30.50 12.36
C ASN A 30 1.41 -29.20 12.19
N TYR A 31 0.71 -28.11 11.89
CA TYR A 31 1.33 -26.79 11.73
C TYR A 31 1.85 -26.20 13.04
N LEU A 32 1.34 -26.64 14.19
CA LEU A 32 1.89 -26.23 15.49
C LEU A 32 3.32 -26.74 15.66
N GLN A 33 3.59 -27.99 15.30
CA GLN A 33 4.94 -28.53 15.28
C GLN A 33 5.82 -27.79 14.25
N ARG A 34 5.33 -27.58 13.02
CA ARG A 34 6.08 -26.83 11.99
C ARG A 34 6.42 -25.41 12.44
N LEU A 35 5.53 -24.75 13.18
CA LEU A 35 5.76 -23.42 13.78
C LEU A 35 6.85 -23.43 14.85
N GLN A 36 6.94 -24.51 15.63
CA GLN A 36 8.00 -24.67 16.65
C GLN A 36 9.36 -24.96 16.01
N GLU A 37 9.38 -25.76 14.94
CA GLU A 37 10.57 -26.09 14.17
C GLU A 37 11.06 -24.92 13.30
N GLN A 38 10.21 -23.92 13.06
CA GLN A 38 10.54 -22.75 12.28
C GLN A 38 11.48 -21.80 13.05
N VAL A 39 12.78 -22.01 12.89
CA VAL A 39 13.85 -21.14 13.40
C VAL A 39 14.04 -19.95 12.45
N THR A 40 13.03 -19.10 12.31
CA THR A 40 13.16 -17.86 11.53
C THR A 40 13.39 -16.69 12.47
N VAL A 41 14.59 -16.10 12.45
CA VAL A 41 14.83 -14.78 13.05
C VAL A 41 14.34 -13.76 12.03
N SER A 42 13.17 -13.16 12.28
CA SER A 42 12.65 -12.13 11.39
C SER A 42 13.57 -10.91 11.44
N GLU A 43 14.21 -10.59 10.31
CA GLU A 43 14.82 -9.29 10.16
C GLU A 43 13.76 -8.18 10.29
N PRO A 44 14.11 -7.01 10.84
CA PRO A 44 13.21 -5.87 10.82
C PRO A 44 13.00 -5.36 9.39
N ASP A 45 11.78 -4.96 9.06
CA ASP A 45 11.45 -4.32 7.79
C ASP A 45 12.14 -2.94 7.70
N LYS A 46 13.08 -2.78 6.77
CA LYS A 46 13.74 -1.49 6.47
C LYS A 46 13.11 -0.78 5.26
N GLY A 47 12.01 -1.33 4.75
CA GLY A 47 11.29 -0.83 3.60
C GLY A 47 10.49 0.45 3.86
N LEU A 48 10.15 1.14 2.78
CA LEU A 48 9.32 2.34 2.77
C LEU A 48 7.83 2.03 2.93
N TYR A 49 7.41 0.81 2.59
CA TYR A 49 6.01 0.39 2.58
C TYR A 49 5.74 -0.61 3.70
N ARG A 50 4.92 -0.20 4.68
CA ARG A 50 4.46 -1.09 5.74
C ARG A 50 3.38 -2.02 5.21
N LEU A 51 3.63 -3.32 5.35
CA LEU A 51 2.65 -4.38 5.08
C LEU A 51 1.71 -4.54 6.27
N THR A 52 0.41 -4.42 6.03
CA THR A 52 -0.65 -4.76 6.99
C THR A 52 -1.66 -5.63 6.28
N PHE A 53 -1.82 -6.87 6.72
CA PHE A 53 -2.73 -7.83 6.11
C PHE A 53 -3.78 -8.31 7.12
N ILE A 54 -4.82 -8.98 6.61
CA ILE A 54 -5.90 -9.57 7.42
C ILE A 54 -5.28 -10.48 8.47
N ARG A 55 -5.78 -10.42 9.71
CA ARG A 55 -5.36 -11.35 10.76
C ARG A 55 -6.31 -12.53 10.78
N TRP A 56 -5.75 -13.73 10.67
CA TRP A 56 -6.55 -14.95 10.71
C TRP A 56 -5.86 -15.99 11.57
N SER A 57 -6.56 -16.47 12.60
CA SER A 57 -6.02 -17.29 13.68
C SER A 57 -6.15 -18.79 13.36
N HIS A 58 -5.38 -19.26 12.38
CA HIS A 58 -5.23 -20.67 12.08
C HIS A 58 -3.73 -21.03 12.04
N PRO A 59 -3.28 -22.18 12.59
CA PRO A 59 -1.85 -22.52 12.62
C PRO A 59 -1.18 -22.53 11.24
N LYS A 60 -1.89 -23.02 10.20
CA LYS A 60 -1.44 -22.95 8.80
C LYS A 60 -1.16 -21.50 8.35
N THR A 61 -2.09 -20.58 8.61
CA THR A 61 -1.94 -19.19 8.16
C THR A 61 -0.86 -18.47 8.94
N GLU A 62 -0.69 -18.77 10.23
CA GLU A 62 0.42 -18.24 11.02
C GLU A 62 1.78 -18.73 10.50
N TYR A 63 1.91 -20.03 10.22
CA TYR A 63 3.14 -20.61 9.66
C TYR A 63 3.54 -19.93 8.35
N TYR A 64 2.63 -19.89 7.39
CA TYR A 64 2.91 -19.25 6.10
C TYR A 64 3.10 -17.75 6.24
N SER A 65 2.38 -17.08 7.15
CA SER A 65 2.56 -15.65 7.37
C SER A 65 3.94 -15.33 7.93
N ARG A 66 4.42 -16.11 8.90
CA ARG A 66 5.76 -15.94 9.47
C ARG A 66 6.83 -16.16 8.42
N LEU A 67 6.66 -17.22 7.61
CA LEU A 67 7.58 -17.57 6.54
C LEU A 67 7.62 -16.50 5.43
N LEU A 68 6.48 -16.19 4.82
CA LEU A 68 6.37 -15.26 3.69
C LEU A 68 6.83 -13.85 4.06
N VAL A 69 6.35 -13.32 5.19
CA VAL A 69 6.68 -11.94 5.59
C VAL A 69 8.16 -11.83 5.94
N GLY A 70 8.71 -12.83 6.65
CA GLY A 70 10.13 -12.87 6.99
C GLY A 70 11.02 -12.86 5.76
N GLU A 71 10.80 -13.78 4.82
CA GLU A 71 11.57 -13.86 3.57
C GLU A 71 11.39 -12.61 2.70
N THR A 72 10.19 -12.04 2.66
CA THR A 72 9.94 -10.79 1.93
C THR A 72 10.75 -9.63 2.49
N TYR A 73 10.90 -9.55 3.81
CA TYR A 73 11.71 -8.49 4.44
C TYR A 73 13.18 -8.66 4.14
N VAL A 74 13.73 -9.87 4.25
CA VAL A 74 15.13 -10.16 3.89
C VAL A 74 15.38 -9.76 2.43
N TYR A 75 14.55 -10.26 1.51
CA TYR A 75 14.63 -9.93 0.09
C TYR A 75 14.57 -8.41 -0.19
N CYS A 76 13.61 -7.71 0.41
CA CYS A 76 13.48 -6.27 0.24
C CYS A 76 14.70 -5.53 0.82
N ASN A 77 15.17 -5.93 2.00
CA ASN A 77 16.33 -5.32 2.66
C ASN A 77 17.59 -5.45 1.80
N GLU A 78 17.86 -6.63 1.25
CA GLU A 78 19.01 -6.89 0.38
C GLU A 78 18.94 -6.05 -0.91
N LEU A 79 17.78 -6.05 -1.58
CA LEU A 79 17.60 -5.23 -2.78
C LEU A 79 17.72 -3.73 -2.49
N ILE A 80 17.21 -3.26 -1.35
CA ILE A 80 17.34 -1.86 -0.94
C ILE A 80 18.81 -1.47 -0.85
N ILE A 81 19.63 -2.27 -0.16
CA ILE A 81 21.07 -2.01 -0.01
C ILE A 81 21.73 -1.97 -1.40
N CYS A 82 21.50 -3.01 -2.21
CA CYS A 82 22.13 -3.12 -3.52
C CYS A 82 21.77 -1.96 -4.46
N LEU A 83 20.49 -1.56 -4.50
CA LEU A 83 20.00 -0.49 -5.38
C LEU A 83 20.33 0.91 -4.87
N GLN A 84 20.65 1.07 -3.58
CA GLN A 84 21.11 2.34 -3.02
C GLN A 84 22.59 2.61 -3.34
N GLU A 85 23.41 1.57 -3.36
CA GLU A 85 24.85 1.67 -3.65
C GLU A 85 25.12 1.94 -5.14
N GLU A 86 24.26 1.42 -6.04
CA GLU A 86 24.44 1.58 -7.48
C GLU A 86 24.06 2.98 -7.97
N GLN A 87 25.03 3.71 -8.53
CA GLN A 87 24.89 5.09 -9.02
C GLN A 87 24.92 5.18 -10.55
N ASN A 88 25.34 4.14 -11.26
CA ASN A 88 25.42 4.15 -12.71
C ASN A 88 24.01 4.02 -13.33
N SER A 89 23.56 5.07 -14.04
CA SER A 89 22.22 5.11 -14.65
C SER A 89 21.96 3.95 -15.61
N SER A 90 22.93 3.53 -16.43
CA SER A 90 22.76 2.39 -17.34
C SER A 90 22.53 1.08 -16.58
N ILE A 91 23.25 0.85 -15.48
CA ILE A 91 23.07 -0.34 -14.65
C ILE A 91 21.71 -0.27 -13.94
N ARG A 92 21.32 0.89 -13.44
CA ARG A 92 20.02 1.09 -12.76
C ARG A 92 18.85 0.88 -13.72
N ALA A 93 18.94 1.35 -14.96
CA ALA A 93 17.95 1.10 -16.00
C ALA A 93 17.84 -0.39 -16.33
N TYR A 94 18.98 -1.10 -16.43
CA TYR A 94 18.99 -2.55 -16.60
C TYR A 94 18.34 -3.28 -15.42
N LEU A 95 18.67 -2.90 -14.18
CA LEU A 95 18.07 -3.49 -12.98
C LEU A 95 16.56 -3.20 -12.90
N ARG A 96 16.12 -2.02 -13.34
CA ARG A 96 14.68 -1.70 -13.44
C ARG A 96 13.98 -2.65 -14.39
N ASP A 97 14.51 -2.81 -15.61
CA ASP A 97 13.96 -3.72 -16.62
C ASP A 97 13.92 -5.17 -16.12
N MET A 98 15.03 -5.65 -15.55
CA MET A 98 15.12 -7.04 -15.08
C MET A 98 14.24 -7.33 -13.86
N ILE A 99 14.24 -6.44 -12.86
CA ILE A 99 13.56 -6.71 -11.58
C ILE A 99 12.09 -6.30 -11.64
N LEU A 100 11.78 -5.07 -12.04
CA LEU A 100 10.38 -4.60 -12.06
C LEU A 100 9.63 -5.12 -13.28
N ASP A 101 10.17 -4.88 -14.48
CA ASP A 101 9.39 -5.03 -15.72
C ASP A 101 9.35 -6.47 -16.22
N LYS A 102 10.37 -7.27 -15.91
CA LYS A 102 10.42 -8.70 -16.25
C LYS A 102 10.04 -9.59 -15.06
N HIS A 103 10.75 -9.49 -13.95
CA HIS A 103 10.60 -10.47 -12.87
C HIS A 103 9.34 -10.26 -12.02
N LEU A 104 9.24 -9.14 -11.29
CA LEU A 104 8.14 -8.92 -10.35
C LEU A 104 6.79 -8.71 -11.05
N SER A 105 6.76 -8.04 -12.21
CA SER A 105 5.55 -7.96 -13.05
C SER A 105 5.05 -9.36 -13.47
N THR A 106 5.94 -10.25 -13.93
CA THR A 106 5.59 -11.62 -14.33
C THR A 106 5.13 -12.43 -13.13
N CYS A 107 5.76 -12.29 -11.96
CA CYS A 107 5.27 -12.89 -10.72
C CYS A 107 3.85 -12.45 -10.41
N LEU A 108 3.55 -11.15 -10.50
CA LEU A 108 2.20 -10.61 -10.24
C LEU A 108 1.18 -11.12 -11.26
N GLN A 109 1.53 -11.14 -12.55
CA GLN A 109 0.65 -11.65 -13.61
C GLN A 109 0.34 -13.14 -13.41
N ARG A 110 1.37 -13.98 -13.23
CA ARG A 110 1.23 -15.43 -12.96
C ARG A 110 0.39 -15.67 -11.71
N LEU A 111 0.62 -14.90 -10.65
CA LEU A 111 -0.12 -15.04 -9.41
C LEU A 111 -1.59 -14.61 -9.56
N GLY A 112 -1.87 -13.52 -10.28
CA GLY A 112 -3.23 -13.09 -10.57
C GLY A 112 -4.00 -14.13 -11.38
N GLU A 113 -3.38 -14.69 -12.43
CA GLU A 113 -3.95 -15.79 -13.21
C GLU A 113 -4.27 -17.00 -12.34
N PHE A 114 -3.33 -17.41 -11.48
CA PHE A 114 -3.51 -18.52 -10.57
C PHE A 114 -4.64 -18.29 -9.57
N ILE A 115 -4.70 -17.11 -8.95
CA ILE A 115 -5.76 -16.75 -8.01
C ILE A 115 -7.14 -16.83 -8.68
N ARG A 116 -7.27 -16.33 -9.92
CA ARG A 116 -8.53 -16.43 -10.67
C ARG A 116 -8.88 -17.87 -11.01
N LEU A 117 -7.92 -18.65 -11.53
CA LEU A 117 -8.13 -20.04 -11.94
C LEU A 117 -8.62 -20.89 -10.77
N HIS A 118 -8.04 -20.69 -9.58
CA HIS A 118 -8.38 -21.43 -8.37
C HIS A 118 -9.45 -20.75 -7.50
N GLN A 119 -10.06 -19.65 -7.99
CA GLN A 119 -11.10 -18.88 -7.29
C GLN A 119 -10.69 -18.45 -5.87
N LEU A 120 -9.41 -18.10 -5.66
CA LEU A 120 -8.84 -17.75 -4.36
C LEU A 120 -9.03 -16.26 -4.06
N THR A 121 -10.22 -15.72 -4.31
CA THR A 121 -10.48 -14.28 -4.26
C THR A 121 -10.44 -13.71 -2.85
N LEU A 122 -9.99 -12.46 -2.70
CA LEU A 122 -9.96 -11.78 -1.38
C LEU A 122 -11.33 -11.75 -0.69
N SER A 123 -12.42 -11.68 -1.47
CA SER A 123 -13.78 -11.66 -0.94
C SER A 123 -14.14 -12.92 -0.16
N ARG A 124 -13.51 -14.07 -0.45
CA ARG A 124 -13.71 -15.31 0.33
C ARG A 124 -13.19 -15.18 1.76
N LEU A 125 -12.13 -14.40 1.97
CA LEU A 125 -11.59 -14.15 3.31
C LEU A 125 -12.45 -13.16 4.10
N THR A 126 -13.05 -12.17 3.43
CA THR A 126 -13.87 -11.15 4.10
C THR A 126 -15.32 -11.58 4.28
N ASN A 127 -15.85 -12.37 3.34
CA ASN A 127 -17.23 -12.86 3.31
C ASN A 127 -17.21 -14.36 2.92
N PRO A 128 -16.82 -15.25 3.85
CA PRO A 128 -16.75 -16.68 3.58
C PRO A 128 -18.14 -17.26 3.33
N SER A 129 -18.23 -18.18 2.37
CA SER A 129 -19.41 -19.01 2.12
C SER A 129 -19.58 -20.06 3.22
N PRO A 130 -20.82 -20.51 3.54
CA PRO A 130 -21.02 -21.65 4.43
C PRO A 130 -20.33 -22.94 3.98
N GLU A 131 -20.00 -23.06 2.69
CA GLU A 131 -19.31 -24.21 2.11
C GLU A 131 -17.77 -24.13 2.23
N ASP A 132 -17.22 -22.95 2.55
CA ASP A 132 -15.78 -22.77 2.66
C ASP A 132 -15.23 -23.52 3.88
N THR A 133 -14.34 -24.48 3.65
CA THR A 133 -13.66 -25.18 4.74
C THR A 133 -12.55 -24.31 5.34
N PRO A 134 -12.09 -24.60 6.57
CA PRO A 134 -10.92 -23.94 7.13
C PRO A 134 -9.67 -24.07 6.24
N ASP A 135 -9.54 -25.17 5.48
CA ASP A 135 -8.43 -25.33 4.55
C ASP A 135 -8.56 -24.42 3.32
N ASP A 136 -9.76 -24.31 2.75
CA ASP A 136 -10.01 -23.42 1.61
C ASP A 136 -9.66 -21.97 1.91
N LEU A 137 -10.11 -21.50 3.08
CA LEU A 137 -9.82 -20.15 3.54
C LEU A 137 -8.33 -19.99 3.88
N ALA A 138 -7.67 -21.01 4.42
CA ALA A 138 -6.22 -20.97 4.67
C ALA A 138 -5.42 -20.92 3.37
N ASN A 139 -5.82 -21.69 2.36
CA ASN A 139 -5.24 -21.65 1.04
C ASN A 139 -5.38 -20.25 0.42
N CYS A 140 -6.61 -19.73 0.44
CA CYS A 140 -6.90 -18.38 -0.05
C CYS A 140 -6.05 -17.33 0.66
N TYR A 141 -5.94 -17.42 1.99
CA TYR A 141 -5.11 -16.51 2.79
C TYR A 141 -3.65 -16.49 2.32
N VAL A 142 -3.04 -17.66 2.11
CA VAL A 142 -1.61 -17.74 1.77
C VAL A 142 -1.32 -17.09 0.42
N PHE A 143 -2.14 -17.36 -0.61
CA PHE A 143 -1.94 -16.75 -1.93
C PHE A 143 -2.26 -15.26 -1.95
N GLN A 144 -3.27 -14.82 -1.19
CA GLN A 144 -3.57 -13.39 -1.04
C GLN A 144 -2.45 -12.66 -0.28
N LEU A 145 -1.83 -13.30 0.72
CA LEU A 145 -0.66 -12.73 1.40
C LEU A 145 0.57 -12.68 0.47
N LEU A 146 0.87 -13.76 -0.27
CA LEU A 146 1.94 -13.78 -1.26
C LEU A 146 1.78 -12.61 -2.25
N LYS A 147 0.55 -12.34 -2.69
CA LYS A 147 0.24 -11.21 -3.58
C LYS A 147 0.66 -9.88 -2.97
N VAL A 148 0.28 -9.62 -1.73
CA VAL A 148 0.66 -8.39 -1.02
C VAL A 148 2.17 -8.29 -0.83
N CYS A 149 2.85 -9.41 -0.56
CA CYS A 149 4.31 -9.44 -0.45
C CYS A 149 5.03 -9.10 -1.76
N VAL A 150 4.58 -9.65 -2.90
CA VAL A 150 5.15 -9.31 -4.22
C VAL A 150 4.84 -7.85 -4.59
N CYS A 151 3.63 -7.35 -4.27
CA CYS A 151 3.32 -5.93 -4.40
C CYS A 151 4.26 -5.03 -3.57
N LYS A 152 4.56 -5.42 -2.32
CA LYS A 152 5.53 -4.69 -1.48
C LYS A 152 6.88 -4.65 -2.16
N ALA A 153 7.43 -5.80 -2.55
CA ALA A 153 8.71 -5.87 -3.25
C ALA A 153 8.76 -4.96 -4.49
N TYR A 154 7.71 -4.98 -5.31
CA TYR A 154 7.60 -4.11 -6.47
C TYR A 154 7.70 -2.63 -6.09
N LEU A 155 6.93 -2.20 -5.09
CA LEU A 155 6.92 -0.79 -4.66
C LEU A 155 8.23 -0.36 -3.99
N GLU A 156 8.90 -1.25 -3.24
CA GLU A 156 10.21 -0.97 -2.65
C GLU A 156 11.28 -0.75 -3.74
N VAL A 157 11.37 -1.67 -4.71
CA VAL A 157 12.32 -1.57 -5.82
C VAL A 157 12.02 -0.34 -6.67
N GLN A 158 10.74 -0.08 -6.99
CA GLN A 158 10.32 1.11 -7.74
C GLN A 158 10.76 2.40 -7.05
N ALA A 159 10.61 2.49 -5.73
CA ALA A 159 11.00 3.68 -5.00
C ALA A 159 12.53 3.89 -5.00
N ARG A 160 13.33 2.81 -5.00
CA ARG A 160 14.79 2.91 -5.12
C ARG A 160 15.26 3.25 -6.52
N LEU A 161 14.48 2.87 -7.53
CA LEU A 161 14.75 3.15 -8.94
C LEU A 161 13.92 4.32 -9.50
N ALA A 162 13.41 5.21 -8.64
CA ALA A 162 12.48 6.27 -9.04
C ALA A 162 12.98 7.15 -10.20
N GLY A 163 14.29 7.39 -10.30
CA GLY A 163 14.88 8.14 -11.43
C GLY A 163 14.83 7.42 -12.78
N GLU A 164 14.64 6.10 -12.79
CA GLU A 164 14.57 5.24 -13.98
C GLU A 164 13.13 4.79 -14.28
N VAL A 165 12.15 5.24 -13.50
CA VAL A 165 10.73 4.86 -13.59
C VAL A 165 9.93 6.04 -14.11
N ASN A 166 9.43 5.91 -15.33
CA ASN A 166 8.63 6.97 -15.97
C ASN A 166 7.22 7.08 -15.39
N TYR A 167 6.62 5.93 -15.04
CA TYR A 167 5.24 5.87 -14.57
C TYR A 167 5.16 5.07 -13.26
N PRO A 168 5.34 5.73 -12.11
CA PRO A 168 5.32 5.05 -10.83
C PRO A 168 3.92 4.53 -10.52
N LEU A 169 3.83 3.25 -10.20
CA LEU A 169 2.61 2.59 -9.77
C LEU A 169 2.43 2.74 -8.25
N ASN A 170 1.17 2.80 -7.82
CA ASN A 170 0.80 2.53 -6.44
C ASN A 170 0.18 1.11 -6.34
N GLU A 171 -0.12 0.67 -5.13
CA GLU A 171 -0.73 -0.65 -4.91
C GLU A 171 -1.99 -0.84 -5.76
N THR A 172 -2.93 0.10 -5.74
CA THR A 172 -4.17 0.03 -6.53
C THR A 172 -3.92 -0.20 -8.02
N MET A 173 -2.93 0.47 -8.59
CA MET A 173 -2.59 0.34 -10.01
C MET A 173 -1.96 -1.01 -10.34
N ILE A 174 -1.21 -1.60 -9.40
CA ILE A 174 -0.69 -2.97 -9.53
C ILE A 174 -1.83 -3.99 -9.58
N TYR A 175 -2.84 -3.83 -8.71
CA TYR A 175 -4.03 -4.69 -8.72
C TYR A 175 -4.74 -4.68 -10.06
N THR A 176 -4.97 -3.50 -10.63
CA THR A 176 -5.68 -3.38 -11.91
C THR A 176 -4.81 -3.75 -13.11
N GLY A 177 -3.52 -3.39 -13.08
CA GLY A 177 -2.63 -3.51 -14.24
C GLY A 177 -2.01 -4.90 -14.39
N TRP A 178 -1.50 -5.46 -13.30
CA TRP A 178 -0.79 -6.75 -13.33
C TRP A 178 -1.66 -7.90 -12.85
N LEU A 179 -2.43 -7.68 -11.79
CA LEU A 179 -3.26 -8.74 -11.21
C LEU A 179 -4.62 -8.85 -11.89
N GLN A 180 -5.07 -7.84 -12.65
CA GLN A 180 -6.39 -7.79 -13.30
C GLN A 180 -7.54 -8.01 -12.30
N GLU A 181 -7.43 -7.41 -11.11
CA GLU A 181 -8.41 -7.49 -10.03
C GLU A 181 -8.86 -6.11 -9.58
N LEU A 182 -10.03 -6.05 -8.93
CA LEU A 182 -10.41 -4.85 -8.18
C LEU A 182 -9.48 -4.67 -6.97
N PRO A 183 -9.02 -3.45 -6.71
CA PRO A 183 -8.16 -3.18 -5.56
C PRO A 183 -8.92 -3.36 -4.23
N PRO A 184 -8.24 -3.81 -3.16
CA PRO A 184 -8.83 -3.89 -1.84
C PRO A 184 -9.11 -2.50 -1.26
N VAL A 185 -10.14 -2.43 -0.42
CA VAL A 185 -10.49 -1.24 0.36
C VAL A 185 -10.70 -1.66 1.82
N PRO A 186 -9.82 -1.27 2.76
CA PRO A 186 -8.58 -0.50 2.55
C PRO A 186 -7.48 -1.31 1.84
N ILE A 187 -6.49 -0.59 1.32
CA ILE A 187 -5.26 -1.19 0.77
C ILE A 187 -4.35 -1.76 1.87
N PHE A 188 -3.43 -2.66 1.52
CA PHE A 188 -2.60 -3.39 2.50
C PHE A 188 -1.19 -2.81 2.69
N LEU A 189 -0.74 -1.95 1.78
CA LEU A 189 0.56 -1.32 1.80
C LEU A 189 0.42 0.18 2.07
N THR A 190 1.01 0.63 3.17
CA THR A 190 1.01 2.05 3.55
C THR A 190 2.43 2.58 3.55
N ARG A 191 2.66 3.68 2.84
CA ARG A 191 3.97 4.33 2.84
C ARG A 191 4.25 4.93 4.22
N GLN A 192 5.41 4.63 4.80
CA GLN A 192 5.84 5.17 6.08
C GLN A 192 6.23 6.64 5.91
N ALA A 193 5.68 7.53 6.74
CA ALA A 193 6.02 8.95 6.74
C ALA A 193 7.41 9.16 7.37
N GLY A 194 8.37 9.69 6.60
CA GLY A 194 9.72 10.02 7.09
C GLY A 194 10.87 9.74 6.11
N THR A 195 10.61 9.06 5.00
CA THR A 195 11.62 8.64 4.02
C THR A 195 11.27 9.15 2.62
N THR A 196 11.42 10.46 2.44
CA THR A 196 11.60 11.06 1.11
C THR A 196 13.10 11.10 0.82
N PRO A 197 13.56 10.66 -0.37
CA PRO A 197 14.84 11.14 -0.89
C PRO A 197 14.74 12.66 -0.99
N GLU A 198 15.61 13.38 -0.29
CA GLU A 198 15.69 14.83 -0.43
C GLU A 198 16.08 15.16 -1.88
N ASP A 199 15.19 15.83 -2.59
CA ASP A 199 15.49 16.49 -3.86
C ASP A 199 16.46 17.67 -3.59
N PRO A 200 17.69 17.65 -4.13
CA PRO A 200 18.72 18.65 -3.82
C PRO A 200 18.35 20.08 -4.23
N ASP A 201 17.29 20.28 -5.02
CA ASP A 201 16.91 21.61 -5.51
C ASP A 201 15.98 22.41 -4.56
N SER A 202 15.49 21.76 -3.49
CA SER A 202 14.59 22.40 -2.52
C SER A 202 15.30 23.33 -1.51
N LYS A 203 16.64 23.28 -1.41
CA LYS A 203 17.42 24.05 -0.42
C LYS A 203 17.67 25.52 -0.78
N LYS A 204 17.39 25.98 -2.01
CA LYS A 204 17.62 27.38 -2.41
C LYS A 204 16.50 28.36 -2.01
N LYS A 205 15.28 27.90 -1.72
CA LYS A 205 14.15 28.80 -1.40
C LYS A 205 13.93 29.09 0.09
N LYS A 206 14.54 28.33 1.01
CA LYS A 206 14.28 28.48 2.47
C LYS A 206 15.24 29.40 3.23
N LYS A 207 16.15 30.10 2.55
CA LYS A 207 17.19 30.93 3.21
C LYS A 207 16.83 32.39 3.49
N LYS A 208 15.56 32.78 3.48
CA LYS A 208 15.12 34.11 3.95
C LYS A 208 13.95 33.99 4.92
N MET A 209 14.30 33.84 6.21
CA MET A 209 13.77 34.57 7.37
C MET A 209 14.02 33.74 8.63
N MET A 210 14.88 34.26 9.49
CA MET A 210 15.16 33.79 10.85
C MET A 210 15.09 35.08 11.69
N GLN A 211 14.27 35.17 12.75
CA GLN A 211 14.59 34.87 14.15
C GLN A 211 13.45 35.45 15.07
N PRO A 212 13.44 35.26 16.41
CA PRO A 212 13.07 34.04 17.12
C PRO A 212 12.05 34.31 18.26
N ALA A 213 11.39 33.29 18.84
CA ALA A 213 10.99 33.30 20.26
C ALA A 213 10.24 32.02 20.68
N VAL A 214 10.82 31.41 21.72
CA VAL A 214 10.21 30.71 22.86
C VAL A 214 9.44 29.40 22.62
N ALA A 215 9.97 28.39 23.31
CA ALA A 215 9.49 27.04 23.38
C ALA A 215 8.23 26.92 24.26
N GLU A 216 7.17 26.32 23.72
CA GLU A 216 6.18 25.58 24.51
C GLU A 216 5.79 24.29 23.79
N LYS A 217 6.07 23.17 24.46
CA LYS A 217 5.55 21.84 24.11
C LYS A 217 4.09 21.76 24.56
N LYS A 218 3.16 21.41 23.66
CA LYS A 218 2.02 20.51 23.94
C LYS A 218 1.23 20.15 22.67
N GLN A 219 1.20 18.83 22.42
CA GLN A 219 0.15 18.05 21.74
C GLN A 219 -0.26 18.45 20.30
N ASN A 220 0.47 17.92 19.31
CA ASN A 220 -0.05 17.75 17.97
C ASN A 220 -1.00 16.53 17.93
N ASN A 221 -2.30 16.78 18.01
CA ASN A 221 -3.28 15.89 17.39
C ASN A 221 -3.15 16.09 15.87
N VAL A 222 -2.58 15.09 15.17
CA VAL A 222 -2.59 15.09 13.70
C VAL A 222 -4.01 14.79 13.25
N ALA A 223 -4.79 15.84 12.99
CA ALA A 223 -6.08 15.72 12.34
C ALA A 223 -5.88 15.12 10.94
N ILE A 224 -6.36 13.90 10.74
CA ILE A 224 -6.58 13.34 9.41
C ILE A 224 -7.47 14.35 8.67
N PRO A 225 -7.08 14.90 7.51
CA PRO A 225 -7.92 15.84 6.78
C PRO A 225 -9.19 15.11 6.35
N ASP A 226 -10.28 15.41 7.04
CA ASP A 226 -11.60 14.88 6.79
C ASP A 226 -12.19 15.65 5.60
N TYR A 227 -12.54 14.94 4.53
CA TYR A 227 -13.06 15.54 3.30
C TYR A 227 -14.54 15.19 3.15
N MET A 228 -15.36 16.18 2.83
CA MET A 228 -16.77 16.01 2.49
C MET A 228 -17.00 16.11 0.97
N THR A 229 -18.06 15.48 0.50
CA THR A 229 -18.58 15.58 -0.86
C THR A 229 -19.36 16.89 -1.07
N VAL A 230 -19.54 17.27 -2.34
CA VAL A 230 -20.47 18.35 -2.72
C VAL A 230 -21.90 18.10 -2.22
N LYS A 231 -22.34 16.83 -2.21
CA LYS A 231 -23.68 16.43 -1.77
C LYS A 231 -23.87 16.70 -0.27
N GLU A 232 -22.88 16.37 0.55
CA GLU A 232 -22.90 16.65 2.00
C GLU A 232 -22.84 18.17 2.27
N ALA A 233 -21.98 18.90 1.55
CA ALA A 233 -21.91 20.36 1.67
C ALA A 233 -23.23 21.06 1.24
N ALA A 234 -23.90 20.54 0.21
CA ALA A 234 -25.21 21.02 -0.25
C ALA A 234 -26.30 20.83 0.81
N GLN A 235 -26.30 19.68 1.50
CA GLN A 235 -27.22 19.43 2.61
C GLN A 235 -26.98 20.38 3.78
N ILE A 236 -25.71 20.65 4.14
CA ILE A 236 -25.38 21.53 5.26
C ILE A 236 -25.75 22.99 4.94
N LEU A 237 -25.48 23.45 3.71
CA LEU A 237 -25.82 24.81 3.28
C LEU A 237 -27.30 24.98 2.92
N ARG A 238 -28.08 23.88 2.84
CA ARG A 238 -29.46 23.86 2.32
C ARG A 238 -29.57 24.50 0.93
N MET A 239 -28.64 24.16 0.04
CA MET A 239 -28.57 24.69 -1.33
C MET A 239 -28.53 23.56 -2.35
N ASP A 240 -28.84 23.87 -3.61
CA ASP A 240 -28.69 22.94 -4.71
C ASP A 240 -27.21 22.61 -5.00
N GLU A 241 -26.91 21.35 -5.32
CA GLU A 241 -25.54 20.87 -5.60
C GLU A 241 -24.84 21.68 -6.70
N ARG A 242 -25.58 22.13 -7.73
CA ARG A 242 -25.05 22.95 -8.82
C ARG A 242 -24.54 24.30 -8.31
N THR A 243 -25.20 24.84 -7.29
CA THR A 243 -24.80 26.11 -6.68
C THR A 243 -23.52 25.94 -5.86
N VAL A 244 -23.39 24.83 -5.12
CA VAL A 244 -22.16 24.49 -4.39
C VAL A 244 -20.98 24.28 -5.36
N ARG A 245 -21.19 23.58 -6.49
CA ARG A 245 -20.15 23.45 -7.54
C ARG A 245 -19.72 24.79 -8.10
N ARG A 246 -20.67 25.69 -8.37
CA ARG A 246 -20.37 27.05 -8.85
C ARG A 246 -19.58 27.86 -7.82
N MET A 247 -19.82 27.65 -6.53
CA MET A 247 -19.05 28.31 -5.46
C MET A 247 -17.62 27.79 -5.35
N LEU A 248 -17.40 26.50 -5.62
CA LEU A 248 -16.06 25.90 -5.71
C LEU A 248 -15.30 26.41 -6.93
N GLU A 249 -15.95 26.47 -8.09
CA GLU A 249 -15.37 27.00 -9.34
C GLU A 249 -14.98 28.49 -9.22
N LYS A 250 -15.75 29.26 -8.44
CA LYS A 250 -15.46 30.68 -8.14
C LYS A 250 -14.45 30.87 -7.01
N GLY A 251 -13.99 29.81 -6.35
CA GLY A 251 -13.08 29.89 -5.22
C GLY A 251 -13.69 30.48 -3.94
N THR A 252 -15.01 30.58 -3.86
CA THR A 252 -15.72 31.06 -2.65
C THR A 252 -15.68 30.03 -1.53
N ILE A 253 -15.63 28.74 -1.88
CA ILE A 253 -15.38 27.63 -0.96
C ILE A 253 -14.08 26.97 -1.38
N ALA A 254 -13.17 26.72 -0.44
CA ALA A 254 -11.96 25.97 -0.71
C ALA A 254 -12.31 24.49 -0.95
N GLY A 255 -11.99 23.99 -2.14
CA GLY A 255 -12.12 22.57 -2.45
C GLY A 255 -11.10 22.15 -3.49
N MET A 256 -10.84 20.85 -3.53
CA MET A 256 -9.92 20.24 -4.48
C MET A 256 -10.66 19.26 -5.38
N ARG A 257 -10.22 19.16 -6.64
CA ARG A 257 -10.76 18.18 -7.58
C ARG A 257 -9.91 16.92 -7.53
N MET A 258 -10.49 15.82 -7.07
CA MET A 258 -9.86 14.50 -7.06
C MET A 258 -10.61 13.59 -8.03
N GLN A 259 -9.94 13.13 -9.09
CA GLN A 259 -10.50 12.22 -10.10
C GLN A 259 -11.93 12.60 -10.54
N ASN A 260 -12.09 13.83 -11.02
CA ASN A 260 -13.37 14.37 -11.50
C ASN A 260 -14.47 14.66 -10.46
N VAL A 261 -14.20 14.42 -9.16
CA VAL A 261 -15.12 14.73 -8.07
C VAL A 261 -14.55 15.86 -7.21
N TRP A 262 -15.39 16.84 -6.90
CA TRP A 262 -15.05 17.91 -5.96
C TRP A 262 -15.09 17.38 -4.51
N ARG A 263 -13.99 17.60 -3.79
CA ARG A 263 -13.83 17.31 -2.37
C ARG A 263 -13.56 18.59 -1.61
N ILE A 264 -14.25 18.75 -0.49
CA ILE A 264 -14.18 19.95 0.34
C ILE A 264 -13.59 19.53 1.67
N GLU A 265 -12.52 20.19 2.11
CA GLU A 265 -11.95 19.93 3.42
C GLU A 265 -12.89 20.45 4.51
N LYS A 266 -13.26 19.59 5.48
CA LYS A 266 -14.25 19.96 6.51
C LYS A 266 -13.79 21.13 7.38
N ALA A 267 -12.49 21.26 7.64
CA ALA A 267 -11.91 22.36 8.41
C ALA A 267 -12.03 23.72 7.70
N SER A 268 -11.73 23.75 6.40
CA SER A 268 -11.88 24.94 5.58
C SER A 268 -13.36 25.33 5.40
N PHE A 269 -14.25 24.33 5.31
CA PHE A 269 -15.69 24.54 5.20
C PHE A 269 -16.34 25.04 6.50
N SER A 270 -15.89 24.55 7.66
CA SER A 270 -16.39 25.03 8.96
C SER A 270 -16.00 26.49 9.21
N HIS A 271 -14.79 26.89 8.82
CA HIS A 271 -14.36 28.29 8.86
C HIS A 271 -15.25 29.18 7.97
N PHE A 272 -15.57 28.72 6.75
CA PHE A 272 -16.49 29.41 5.85
C PHE A 272 -17.91 29.58 6.45
N LEU A 273 -18.42 28.58 7.16
CA LEU A 273 -19.71 28.66 7.86
C LEU A 273 -19.69 29.69 9.00
N GLN A 274 -18.58 29.77 9.74
CA GLN A 274 -18.38 30.76 10.80
C GLN A 274 -18.29 32.19 10.25
N GLU A 275 -17.64 32.37 9.10
CA GLU A 275 -17.59 33.68 8.42
C GLU A 275 -18.96 34.13 7.90
N LYS A 276 -19.75 33.21 7.32
CA LYS A 276 -21.12 33.51 6.88
C LYS A 276 -22.08 33.83 8.02
N THR A 277 -21.94 33.16 9.16
CA THR A 277 -22.76 33.45 10.35
C THR A 277 -22.39 34.78 11.01
N ASN A 278 -21.11 35.18 10.96
CA ASN A 278 -20.67 36.49 11.44
C ASN A 278 -21.01 37.65 10.48
N GLN A 279 -21.17 37.40 9.17
CA GLN A 279 -21.66 38.41 8.22
C GLN A 279 -23.18 38.66 8.33
N GLY A 280 -23.92 37.78 9.00
CA GLY A 280 -25.34 37.98 9.35
C GLY A 280 -25.58 38.75 10.66
N LYS A 281 -24.51 39.09 11.39
CA LYS A 281 -24.56 39.96 12.58
C LYS A 281 -23.66 41.17 12.35
N ARG A 282 -24.21 42.20 11.72
CA ARG A 282 -23.76 43.58 11.91
C ARG A 282 -24.99 44.45 12.22
N PRO A 283 -24.78 45.49 13.05
CA PRO A 283 -25.73 46.03 14.04
C PRO A 283 -27.02 46.60 13.47
#